data_AF-A0A5D2KL34-F1
#
_entry.id   AF-A0A5D2KL34-F1
#
_cell.length_a   1.000
_cell.length_b   1.000
_cell.length_c   1.000
_cell.angle_alpha   90.00
_cell.angle_beta   90.00
_cell.angle_gamma   90.00
#
_symmetry.space_group_name_H-M   'P 1'
#
loop_
_entity.id
_entity.type
_entity.pdbx_description
1 polymer ?
#
loop_
_entity_poly.entity_id
_entity_poly.type
_entity_poly.pdbx_seq_one_letter_code
_entity_poly.pdbx_strand_id
1 'polypeptide(L)'
;MAVTLKRLSSIPPLIFRNFPLSTPSCFGALYNFSASSTNQTAFPNSMVNSETGADVDDGQEFLKWKNGGGHFHKSACIDPTVVIEIGAIVHPKSVLGANVHVGSGTAIGPCVKIGQFTKIGYNAVLSNCNVGDSCVIHNGVCIGQDGFGFFVDEDGNMVKKPQILNVRIGNHVDIGANTCIDRGSWRDTVIGDHTKIDNLVQIGHNVVIGKSCMLCGQVGIAGSVMCD
;
A
#
# COMPACT_ATOMS: atom_id res chain seq x y z
N MET A 1 25.05 -5.98 -16.58
CA MET A 1 24.70 -7.33 -16.09
C MET A 1 23.73 -7.98 -17.06
N ALA A 2 23.78 -9.29 -17.24
CA ALA A 2 22.95 -10.00 -18.21
C ALA A 2 21.61 -10.43 -17.61
N VAL A 3 20.50 -9.94 -18.17
CA VAL A 3 19.17 -10.52 -17.95
C VAL A 3 19.05 -11.75 -18.84
N THR A 4 18.85 -12.93 -18.24
CA THR A 4 18.64 -14.16 -19.01
C THR A 4 17.17 -14.27 -19.44
N LEU A 5 16.84 -13.68 -20.59
CA LEU A 5 15.51 -13.81 -21.21
C LEU A 5 15.28 -15.25 -21.67
N LYS A 6 14.44 -15.98 -20.92
CA LYS A 6 14.11 -17.37 -21.22
C LYS A 6 12.96 -17.42 -22.23
N ARG A 7 13.30 -17.34 -23.52
CA ARG A 7 12.35 -17.36 -24.65
C ARG A 7 11.55 -18.68 -24.68
N LEU A 8 10.39 -18.71 -24.03
CA LEU A 8 9.44 -19.82 -24.13
C LEU A 8 8.61 -19.69 -25.41
N SER A 9 8.84 -20.59 -26.35
CA SER A 9 8.10 -20.69 -27.60
C SER A 9 6.76 -21.43 -27.44
N SER A 10 5.78 -21.02 -28.24
CA SER A 10 4.50 -21.69 -28.55
C SER A 10 3.45 -21.83 -27.44
N ILE A 11 2.36 -21.06 -27.56
CA ILE A 11 1.03 -21.35 -27.00
C ILE A 11 -0.01 -21.08 -28.11
N PRO A 12 -0.94 -22.01 -28.41
CA PRO A 12 -2.00 -21.80 -29.42
C PRO A 12 -3.17 -20.95 -28.87
N PRO A 13 -4.02 -20.34 -29.73
CA PRO A 13 -5.06 -19.42 -29.28
C PRO A 13 -6.17 -20.13 -28.49
N LEU A 14 -6.53 -19.56 -27.33
CA LEU A 14 -7.61 -20.07 -26.49
C LEU A 14 -8.96 -19.44 -26.84
N ILE A 15 -9.98 -20.30 -26.86
CA ILE A 15 -11.36 -20.00 -27.23
C ILE A 15 -12.09 -19.36 -26.04
N PHE A 16 -12.78 -18.24 -26.26
CA PHE A 16 -13.68 -17.64 -25.27
C PHE A 16 -14.88 -18.55 -24.98
N ARG A 17 -15.14 -18.83 -23.69
CA ARG A 17 -16.43 -19.33 -23.19
C ARG A 17 -16.87 -18.48 -21.99
N ASN A 18 -18.04 -17.85 -22.12
CA ASN A 18 -18.68 -17.07 -21.07
C ASN A 18 -19.36 -17.99 -20.04
N PHE A 19 -19.22 -17.69 -18.75
CA PHE A 19 -20.16 -18.08 -17.69
C PHE A 19 -20.28 -16.92 -16.66
N PRO A 20 -21.41 -16.82 -15.91
CA PRO A 20 -21.89 -15.55 -15.38
C PRO A 20 -21.38 -15.20 -13.98
N LEU A 21 -21.52 -13.92 -13.59
CA LEU A 21 -21.33 -13.47 -12.21
C LEU A 21 -22.47 -13.96 -11.31
N SER A 22 -22.12 -14.46 -10.13
CA SER A 22 -23.01 -14.61 -8.98
C SER A 22 -22.51 -13.76 -7.82
N THR A 23 -23.38 -12.92 -7.26
CA THR A 23 -23.11 -12.15 -6.04
C THR A 23 -23.12 -13.05 -4.80
N PRO A 24 -22.53 -12.56 -3.68
CA PRO A 24 -23.17 -12.81 -2.40
C PRO A 24 -23.33 -11.54 -1.55
N SER A 25 -24.47 -11.49 -0.85
CA SER A 25 -24.85 -10.49 0.15
C SER A 25 -24.79 -11.09 1.56
N CYS A 26 -24.21 -10.39 2.53
CA CYS A 26 -24.36 -10.66 3.97
C CYS A 26 -24.66 -9.32 4.67
N PHE A 27 -25.80 -9.18 5.38
CA PHE A 27 -25.97 -9.52 6.82
C PHE A 27 -24.90 -8.84 7.72
N GLY A 28 -25.22 -8.02 8.73
CA GLY A 28 -26.52 -7.65 9.31
C GLY A 28 -26.59 -8.00 10.80
N ALA A 29 -26.24 -7.05 11.67
CA ALA A 29 -26.45 -7.15 13.11
C ALA A 29 -26.55 -5.75 13.75
N LEU A 30 -27.70 -5.44 14.35
CA LEU A 30 -27.91 -4.27 15.21
C LEU A 30 -27.77 -4.71 16.66
N TYR A 31 -27.09 -3.91 17.49
CA TYR A 31 -27.17 -4.03 18.95
C TYR A 31 -27.50 -2.67 19.58
N ASN A 32 -28.68 -2.60 20.20
CA ASN A 32 -29.05 -1.51 21.09
C ASN A 32 -28.31 -1.65 22.43
N PHE A 33 -27.93 -0.53 23.03
CA PHE A 33 -27.71 -0.48 24.47
C PHE A 33 -28.46 0.72 25.08
N SER A 34 -29.20 0.45 26.14
CA SER A 34 -29.96 1.43 26.91
C SER A 34 -29.05 2.11 27.93
N ALA A 35 -29.25 3.41 28.18
CA ALA A 35 -28.62 4.15 29.25
C ALA A 35 -29.68 4.86 30.11
N SER A 36 -29.70 4.56 31.41
CA SER A 36 -30.60 5.17 32.39
C SER A 36 -29.97 6.40 33.06
N SER A 37 -30.82 7.37 33.41
CA SER A 37 -30.47 8.65 34.03
C SER A 37 -30.07 8.57 35.51
N THR A 38 -29.27 9.53 36.02
CA THR A 38 -29.75 10.58 36.96
C THR A 38 -28.68 11.60 37.44
N ASN A 39 -29.13 12.85 37.59
CA ASN A 39 -28.81 13.92 38.55
C ASN A 39 -27.43 14.63 38.68
N GLN A 40 -27.45 15.86 38.16
CA GLN A 40 -26.90 17.15 38.63
C GLN A 40 -26.35 17.31 40.07
N THR A 41 -25.30 18.15 40.21
CA THR A 41 -25.26 19.41 41.01
C THR A 41 -24.19 20.38 40.44
N ALA A 42 -24.16 21.66 40.82
CA ALA A 42 -23.20 22.72 40.42
C ALA A 42 -23.07 23.78 41.56
N PHE A 43 -22.29 24.88 41.59
CA PHE A 43 -21.61 25.82 40.65
C PHE A 43 -20.40 26.47 41.40
N PRO A 44 -19.76 27.65 41.08
CA PRO A 44 -19.67 28.49 39.85
C PRO A 44 -18.24 28.97 39.41
N ASN A 45 -18.17 29.51 38.18
CA ASN A 45 -17.36 30.64 37.66
C ASN A 45 -15.90 30.92 38.07
N SER A 46 -15.02 30.95 37.06
CA SER A 46 -14.20 32.13 36.75
C SER A 46 -14.07 32.33 35.23
N MET A 47 -14.30 33.55 34.74
CA MET A 47 -14.26 33.88 33.32
C MET A 47 -12.84 34.27 32.88
N VAL A 48 -12.37 33.71 31.75
CA VAL A 48 -11.37 34.35 30.89
C VAL A 48 -11.82 34.15 29.45
N ASN A 49 -12.30 35.22 28.81
CA ASN A 49 -12.54 35.22 27.37
C ASN A 49 -11.23 35.56 26.65
N SER A 50 -10.77 34.67 25.78
CA SER A 50 -9.82 35.01 24.72
C SER A 50 -10.38 34.49 23.39
N GLU A 51 -11.07 35.35 22.65
CA GLU A 51 -11.45 35.07 21.27
C GLU A 51 -10.20 35.19 20.38
N THR A 52 -9.68 34.07 19.88
CA THR A 52 -8.93 34.01 18.60
C THR A 52 -8.80 32.56 18.16
N GLY A 53 -9.08 32.28 16.90
CA GLY A 53 -8.87 30.97 16.28
C GLY A 53 -10.16 30.15 16.19
N ALA A 54 -10.72 30.05 14.98
CA ALA A 54 -11.55 28.92 14.64
C ALA A 54 -10.61 27.73 14.39
N ASP A 55 -10.31 26.97 15.44
CA ASP A 55 -9.54 25.74 15.32
C ASP A 55 -10.30 24.77 14.42
N VAL A 56 -9.77 24.54 13.22
CA VAL A 56 -10.24 23.48 12.33
C VAL A 56 -9.70 22.16 12.89
N ASP A 57 -10.42 21.62 13.87
CA ASP A 57 -10.26 20.25 14.34
C ASP A 57 -10.71 19.27 13.25
N ASP A 58 -9.89 19.11 12.22
CA ASP A 58 -9.96 17.97 11.30
C ASP A 58 -9.29 16.77 12.00
N GLY A 59 -9.93 16.32 13.08
CA GLY A 59 -9.41 15.37 14.05
C GLY A 59 -8.99 14.05 13.40
N GLN A 60 -7.70 13.93 13.08
CA GLN A 60 -7.10 12.71 12.53
C GLN A 60 -7.01 11.63 13.61
N GLU A 61 -8.12 10.94 13.85
CA GLU A 61 -8.24 9.86 14.82
C GLU A 61 -7.42 8.62 14.40
N PHE A 62 -6.13 8.69 14.68
CA PHE A 62 -5.25 7.55 14.80
C PHE A 62 -5.38 6.92 16.19
N LEU A 63 -5.64 5.62 16.21
CA LEU A 63 -5.81 4.81 17.39
C LEU A 63 -4.64 3.81 17.51
N LYS A 64 -4.37 3.34 18.73
CA LYS A 64 -3.34 2.32 18.96
C LYS A 64 -3.89 0.92 18.63
N TRP A 65 -3.17 0.16 17.82
CA TRP A 65 -3.52 -1.22 17.50
C TRP A 65 -3.11 -2.17 18.62
N LYS A 66 -4.01 -3.08 19.00
CA LYS A 66 -3.82 -4.02 20.12
C LYS A 66 -2.67 -5.02 19.93
N ASN A 67 -2.43 -5.46 18.69
CA ASN A 67 -1.42 -6.48 18.39
C ASN A 67 -0.13 -5.81 17.89
N GLY A 68 0.86 -5.60 18.78
CA GLY A 68 2.16 -5.00 18.42
C GLY A 68 2.31 -3.50 18.75
N GLY A 69 1.21 -2.78 18.98
CA GLY A 69 1.23 -1.45 19.59
C GLY A 69 1.54 -0.26 18.67
N GLY A 70 1.57 -0.44 17.34
CA GLY A 70 1.59 0.65 16.37
C GLY A 70 0.25 1.40 16.26
N HIS A 71 0.12 2.28 15.27
CA HIS A 71 -1.06 3.15 15.11
C HIS A 71 -1.80 2.89 13.78
N PHE A 72 -3.12 3.11 13.79
CA PHE A 72 -3.97 3.01 12.61
C PHE A 72 -5.06 4.07 12.62
N HIS A 73 -5.45 4.57 11.45
CA HIS A 73 -6.59 5.47 11.33
C HIS A 73 -7.92 4.72 11.43
N LYS A 74 -8.93 5.29 12.11
CA LYS A 74 -10.25 4.65 12.32
C LYS A 74 -10.98 4.11 11.07
N SER A 75 -10.66 4.64 9.89
CA SER A 75 -11.27 4.22 8.61
C SER A 75 -10.46 3.16 7.84
N ALA A 76 -9.35 2.66 8.39
CA ALA A 76 -8.64 1.51 7.84
C ALA A 76 -9.41 0.21 8.14
N CYS A 77 -9.47 -0.70 7.16
CA CYS A 77 -10.07 -2.02 7.32
C CYS A 77 -8.96 -3.03 7.61
N ILE A 78 -8.84 -3.46 8.86
CA ILE A 78 -7.70 -4.27 9.34
C ILE A 78 -8.26 -5.53 9.98
N ASP A 79 -7.84 -6.70 9.49
CA ASP A 79 -8.25 -7.98 10.06
C ASP A 79 -7.76 -8.12 11.53
N PRO A 80 -8.58 -8.68 12.47
CA PRO A 80 -8.20 -8.80 13.88
C PRO A 80 -6.92 -9.60 14.18
N THR A 81 -6.42 -10.40 13.23
CA THR A 81 -5.17 -11.18 13.34
C THR A 81 -3.91 -10.41 12.93
N VAL A 82 -4.05 -9.24 12.31
CA VAL A 82 -2.90 -8.42 11.86
C VAL A 82 -2.04 -7.99 13.05
N VAL A 83 -0.72 -8.00 12.86
CA VAL A 83 0.26 -7.42 13.79
C VAL A 83 0.78 -6.11 13.20
N ILE A 84 0.71 -5.03 13.98
CA ILE A 84 1.23 -3.70 13.63
C ILE A 84 2.17 -3.29 14.75
N GLU A 85 3.47 -3.38 14.51
CA GLU A 85 4.49 -3.12 15.51
C GLU A 85 4.63 -1.64 15.89
N ILE A 86 5.34 -1.38 16.99
CA ILE A 86 5.58 -0.03 17.51
C ILE A 86 6.19 0.91 16.46
N GLY A 87 5.66 2.12 16.39
CA GLY A 87 6.08 3.13 15.40
C GLY A 87 5.59 2.88 13.97
N ALA A 88 5.00 1.73 13.64
CA ALA A 88 4.32 1.55 12.37
C ALA A 88 2.98 2.31 12.34
N ILE A 89 2.60 2.83 11.17
CA ILE A 89 1.41 3.67 10.97
C ILE A 89 0.60 3.18 9.76
N VAL A 90 -0.69 2.97 9.95
CA VAL A 90 -1.64 2.56 8.91
C VAL A 90 -2.67 3.67 8.63
N HIS A 91 -2.60 4.26 7.44
CA HIS A 91 -3.35 5.46 7.03
C HIS A 91 -4.81 5.17 6.59
N PRO A 92 -5.66 6.22 6.45
CA PRO A 92 -7.08 6.08 6.11
C PRO A 92 -7.38 5.18 4.91
N LYS A 93 -8.51 4.45 4.99
CA LYS A 93 -9.07 3.61 3.89
C LYS A 93 -8.15 2.50 3.35
N SER A 94 -7.02 2.24 3.99
CA SER A 94 -6.17 1.08 3.70
C SER A 94 -6.87 -0.22 4.09
N VAL A 95 -6.46 -1.34 3.48
CA VAL A 95 -7.04 -2.66 3.72
C VAL A 95 -5.92 -3.68 3.97
N LEU A 96 -5.91 -4.31 5.15
CA LEU A 96 -4.91 -5.30 5.56
C LEU A 96 -5.61 -6.64 5.82
N GLY A 97 -5.27 -7.64 5.02
CA GLY A 97 -5.80 -9.00 5.13
C GLY A 97 -5.33 -9.78 6.36
N ALA A 98 -5.90 -10.96 6.57
CA ALA A 98 -5.58 -11.81 7.72
C ALA A 98 -4.08 -12.19 7.76
N ASN A 99 -3.53 -12.26 8.97
CA ASN A 99 -2.14 -12.64 9.25
C ASN A 99 -1.08 -11.76 8.56
N VAL A 100 -1.42 -10.53 8.17
CA VAL A 100 -0.43 -9.53 7.76
C VAL A 100 0.40 -9.10 8.96
N HIS A 101 1.70 -8.91 8.74
CA HIS A 101 2.64 -8.40 9.75
C HIS A 101 3.31 -7.13 9.21
N VAL A 102 3.11 -6.01 9.89
CA VAL A 102 3.71 -4.71 9.60
C VAL A 102 4.79 -4.41 10.65
N GLY A 103 6.05 -4.46 10.23
CA GLY A 103 7.22 -4.21 11.08
C GLY A 103 7.36 -2.76 11.54
N SER A 104 8.10 -2.57 12.63
CA SER A 104 8.32 -1.28 13.29
C SER A 104 8.78 -0.17 12.32
N GLY A 105 8.22 1.02 12.50
CA GLY A 105 8.52 2.22 11.70
C GLY A 105 7.96 2.22 10.27
N THR A 106 7.27 1.16 9.82
CA THR A 106 6.70 1.09 8.48
C THR A 106 5.43 1.94 8.32
N ALA A 107 5.35 2.68 7.21
CA ALA A 107 4.21 3.50 6.85
C ALA A 107 3.39 2.83 5.73
N ILE A 108 2.13 2.49 6.02
CA ILE A 108 1.14 2.01 5.05
C ILE A 108 0.22 3.17 4.70
N GLY A 109 0.40 3.76 3.51
CA GLY A 109 -0.27 4.96 3.04
C GLY A 109 -1.77 4.80 2.75
N PRO A 110 -2.48 5.91 2.47
CA PRO A 110 -3.92 5.89 2.25
C PRO A 110 -4.33 4.96 1.10
N CYS A 111 -5.47 4.28 1.25
CA CYS A 111 -6.05 3.38 0.25
C CYS A 111 -5.16 2.17 -0.19
N VAL A 112 -3.99 1.97 0.42
CA VAL A 112 -3.11 0.82 0.13
C VAL A 112 -3.81 -0.48 0.53
N LYS A 113 -3.66 -1.52 -0.29
CA LYS A 113 -4.22 -2.86 -0.04
C LYS A 113 -3.11 -3.88 0.09
N ILE A 114 -3.18 -4.72 1.12
CA ILE A 114 -2.20 -5.76 1.41
C ILE A 114 -2.94 -7.09 1.63
N GLY A 115 -2.63 -8.08 0.80
CA GLY A 115 -3.16 -9.43 0.87
C GLY A 115 -2.75 -10.19 2.12
N GLN A 116 -3.46 -11.27 2.40
CA GLN A 116 -3.28 -12.10 3.60
C GLN A 116 -1.90 -12.77 3.64
N PHE A 117 -1.40 -13.06 4.84
CA PHE A 117 -0.08 -13.67 5.11
C PHE A 117 1.14 -12.88 4.61
N THR A 118 0.96 -11.68 4.08
CA THR A 118 2.07 -10.82 3.62
C THR A 118 2.82 -10.21 4.80
N LYS A 119 4.15 -10.29 4.75
CA LYS A 119 5.06 -9.76 5.77
C LYS A 119 5.78 -8.53 5.24
N ILE A 120 5.82 -7.47 6.04
CA ILE A 120 6.46 -6.21 5.73
C ILE A 120 7.47 -5.90 6.84
N GLY A 121 8.73 -5.70 6.46
CA GLY A 121 9.84 -5.43 7.36
C GLY A 121 9.79 -4.04 8.01
N TYR A 122 10.94 -3.63 8.54
CA TYR A 122 11.09 -2.36 9.25
C TYR A 122 11.28 -1.18 8.32
N ASN A 123 10.72 -0.02 8.68
CA ASN A 123 10.90 1.27 7.97
C ASN A 123 10.57 1.22 6.47
N ALA A 124 9.68 0.34 6.04
CA ALA A 124 9.19 0.32 4.66
C ALA A 124 8.12 1.42 4.45
N VAL A 125 7.97 1.90 3.22
CA VAL A 125 6.97 2.91 2.85
C VAL A 125 6.16 2.39 1.67
N LEU A 126 4.91 2.03 1.93
CA LEU A 126 3.97 1.60 0.90
C LEU A 126 2.96 2.71 0.65
N SER A 127 2.82 3.14 -0.60
CA SER A 127 1.85 4.14 -1.05
C SER A 127 1.30 3.73 -2.41
N ASN A 128 0.12 4.21 -2.81
CA ASN A 128 -0.42 4.06 -4.17
C ASN A 128 -0.27 2.64 -4.76
N CYS A 129 -0.56 1.60 -3.96
CA CYS A 129 -0.27 0.23 -4.33
C CYS A 129 -1.27 -0.80 -3.80
N ASN A 130 -1.28 -1.93 -4.48
CA ASN A 130 -1.95 -3.16 -4.08
C ASN A 130 -0.93 -4.29 -4.09
N VAL A 131 -0.76 -4.96 -2.96
CA VAL A 131 0.12 -6.11 -2.74
C VAL A 131 -0.73 -7.35 -2.54
N GLY A 132 -0.45 -8.41 -3.29
CA GLY A 132 -1.12 -9.70 -3.16
C GLY A 132 -0.80 -10.45 -1.85
N ASP A 133 -1.22 -11.71 -1.84
CA ASP A 133 -1.09 -12.62 -0.71
C ASP A 133 0.31 -13.21 -0.58
N SER A 134 0.71 -13.53 0.65
CA SER A 134 1.92 -14.29 0.99
C SER A 134 3.23 -13.69 0.44
N CYS A 135 3.30 -12.37 0.31
CA CYS A 135 4.49 -11.65 -0.13
C CYS A 135 5.45 -11.37 1.03
N VAL A 136 6.73 -11.17 0.71
CA VAL A 136 7.76 -10.76 1.69
C VAL A 136 8.39 -9.45 1.22
N ILE A 137 8.12 -8.38 1.96
CA ILE A 137 8.68 -7.05 1.71
C ILE A 137 9.74 -6.79 2.79
N HIS A 138 11.00 -6.69 2.41
CA HIS A 138 12.10 -6.47 3.35
C HIS A 138 12.21 -5.01 3.81
N ASN A 139 13.16 -4.76 4.71
CA ASN A 139 13.35 -3.47 5.38
C ASN A 139 13.67 -2.34 4.39
N GLY A 140 13.17 -1.13 4.65
CA GLY A 140 13.48 0.08 3.88
C GLY A 140 12.95 0.09 2.43
N VAL A 141 12.09 -0.87 2.05
CA VAL A 141 11.48 -0.91 0.71
C VAL A 141 10.51 0.26 0.52
N CYS A 142 10.60 0.93 -0.63
CA CYS A 142 9.74 2.05 -1.01
C CYS A 142 8.90 1.69 -2.22
N ILE A 143 7.57 1.67 -2.07
CA ILE A 143 6.62 1.29 -3.12
C ILE A 143 5.63 2.43 -3.38
N GLY A 144 5.43 2.71 -4.68
CA GLY A 144 4.43 3.62 -5.22
C GLY A 144 4.74 5.11 -5.09
N GLN A 145 6.02 5.44 -5.02
CA GLN A 145 6.49 6.82 -5.13
C GLN A 145 6.37 7.35 -6.57
N ASP A 146 6.47 8.67 -6.75
CA ASP A 146 6.52 9.34 -8.05
C ASP A 146 7.81 8.99 -8.81
N GLY A 147 7.71 8.19 -9.87
CA GLY A 147 8.86 7.90 -10.73
C GLY A 147 9.44 9.11 -11.48
N PHE A 148 10.60 8.90 -12.12
CA PHE A 148 11.36 9.93 -12.82
C PHE A 148 10.73 10.32 -14.19
N GLY A 149 9.59 11.02 -14.15
CA GLY A 149 8.94 11.60 -15.33
C GLY A 149 8.94 13.13 -15.31
N PHE A 150 9.55 13.75 -16.32
CA PHE A 150 9.55 15.20 -16.55
C PHE A 150 9.31 15.50 -18.04
N PHE A 151 8.84 16.70 -18.34
CA PHE A 151 8.78 17.27 -19.68
C PHE A 151 9.34 18.69 -19.66
N VAL A 152 9.78 19.18 -20.81
CA VAL A 152 10.22 20.56 -20.99
C VAL A 152 9.01 21.37 -21.46
N ASP A 153 8.71 22.49 -20.81
CA ASP A 153 7.66 23.42 -21.24
C ASP A 153 8.16 24.41 -22.32
N GLU A 154 7.29 25.32 -22.75
CA GLU A 154 7.60 26.29 -23.82
C GLU A 154 8.71 27.29 -23.41
N ASP A 155 8.89 27.52 -22.11
CA ASP A 155 9.92 28.39 -21.53
C ASP A 155 11.24 27.66 -21.22
N GLY A 156 11.29 26.33 -21.40
CA GLY A 156 12.47 25.50 -21.16
C GLY A 156 12.59 24.90 -19.76
N ASN A 157 11.56 25.04 -18.90
CA ASN A 157 11.60 24.50 -17.53
C ASN A 157 11.32 22.99 -17.49
N MET A 158 11.94 22.31 -16.52
CA MET A 158 11.69 20.89 -16.24
C MET A 158 10.44 20.71 -15.37
N VAL A 159 9.28 20.46 -16.00
CA VAL A 159 8.00 20.27 -15.31
C VAL A 159 7.76 18.79 -15.01
N LYS A 160 7.35 18.47 -13.76
CA LYS A 160 7.07 17.09 -13.34
C LYS A 160 5.86 16.53 -14.10
N LYS A 161 6.01 15.36 -14.72
CA LYS A 161 4.89 14.62 -15.32
C LYS A 161 4.08 13.93 -14.21
N PRO A 162 2.77 14.18 -14.07
CA PRO A 162 1.94 13.52 -13.06
C PRO A 162 1.98 11.99 -13.18
N GLN A 163 2.29 11.32 -12.08
CA GLN A 163 2.12 9.87 -11.93
C GLN A 163 0.84 9.64 -11.11
N ILE A 164 -0.28 9.25 -11.74
CA ILE A 164 -1.59 9.20 -11.05
C ILE A 164 -2.13 7.77 -10.80
N LEU A 165 -1.40 6.76 -11.26
CA LEU A 165 -1.79 5.36 -11.18
C LEU A 165 -0.97 4.64 -10.10
N ASN A 166 -1.00 3.30 -10.06
CA ASN A 166 -0.55 2.52 -8.92
C ASN A 166 0.64 1.61 -9.23
N VAL A 167 1.12 0.92 -8.20
CA VAL A 167 1.88 -0.33 -8.31
C VAL A 167 0.94 -1.50 -8.00
N ARG A 168 0.99 -2.56 -8.81
CA ARG A 168 0.29 -3.83 -8.56
C ARG A 168 1.31 -4.95 -8.41
N ILE A 169 1.39 -5.53 -7.23
CA ILE A 169 2.25 -6.66 -6.90
C ILE A 169 1.37 -7.90 -6.75
N GLY A 170 1.70 -8.98 -7.47
CA GLY A 170 1.02 -10.27 -7.42
C GLY A 170 1.25 -11.02 -6.10
N ASN A 171 0.93 -12.31 -6.10
CA ASN A 171 1.07 -13.19 -4.93
C ASN A 171 2.48 -13.80 -4.84
N HIS A 172 2.92 -14.16 -3.64
CA HIS A 172 4.20 -14.84 -3.38
C HIS A 172 5.45 -14.09 -3.91
N VAL A 173 5.38 -12.76 -3.99
CA VAL A 173 6.49 -11.90 -4.44
C VAL A 173 7.40 -11.58 -3.27
N ASP A 174 8.71 -11.72 -3.46
CA ASP A 174 9.72 -11.32 -2.47
C ASP A 174 10.46 -10.08 -2.99
N ILE A 175 10.56 -9.05 -2.15
CA ILE A 175 11.15 -7.75 -2.47
C ILE A 175 12.23 -7.44 -1.42
N GLY A 176 13.50 -7.52 -1.83
CA GLY A 176 14.69 -7.32 -1.01
C GLY A 176 14.84 -5.90 -0.47
N ALA A 177 15.70 -5.74 0.52
CA ALA A 177 15.82 -4.51 1.30
C ALA A 177 16.24 -3.31 0.44
N ASN A 178 15.71 -2.13 0.79
CA ASN A 178 15.99 -0.85 0.11
C ASN A 178 15.71 -0.86 -1.41
N THR A 179 14.86 -1.76 -1.89
CA THR A 179 14.36 -1.76 -3.28
C THR A 179 13.26 -0.72 -3.45
N CYS A 180 13.29 -0.02 -4.59
CA CYS A 180 12.36 1.05 -4.93
C CYS A 180 11.51 0.69 -6.14
N ILE A 181 10.20 0.88 -6.04
CA ILE A 181 9.22 0.59 -7.10
C ILE A 181 8.32 1.80 -7.33
N ASP A 182 8.52 2.49 -8.45
CA ASP A 182 7.79 3.69 -8.82
C ASP A 182 6.36 3.36 -9.28
N ARG A 183 5.38 4.21 -8.97
CA ARG A 183 3.99 4.06 -9.49
C ARG A 183 3.86 4.48 -10.95
N GLY A 184 2.77 4.04 -11.58
CA GLY A 184 2.47 4.37 -12.97
C GLY A 184 1.97 5.81 -13.22
N SER A 185 2.28 6.35 -14.40
CA SER A 185 1.58 7.50 -14.99
C SER A 185 0.43 7.13 -15.92
N TRP A 186 0.68 6.34 -16.97
CA TRP A 186 -0.32 6.01 -18.01
C TRP A 186 -0.83 4.55 -17.95
N ARG A 187 -0.05 3.65 -17.33
CA ARG A 187 -0.49 2.33 -16.86
C ARG A 187 0.19 2.01 -15.53
N ASP A 188 -0.40 1.13 -14.72
CA ASP A 188 0.24 0.68 -13.48
C ASP A 188 1.63 0.06 -13.74
N THR A 189 2.51 0.19 -12.75
CA THR A 189 3.71 -0.65 -12.63
C THR A 189 3.27 -2.01 -12.10
N VAL A 190 3.71 -3.12 -12.71
CA VAL A 190 3.20 -4.47 -12.41
C VAL A 190 4.35 -5.42 -12.12
N ILE A 191 4.24 -6.14 -11.00
CA ILE A 191 5.11 -7.27 -10.63
C ILE A 191 4.25 -8.54 -10.60
N GLY A 192 4.51 -9.51 -11.47
CA GLY A 192 3.77 -10.76 -11.53
C GLY A 192 4.06 -11.73 -10.38
N ASP A 193 3.17 -12.71 -10.20
CA ASP A 193 3.23 -13.69 -9.11
C ASP A 193 4.56 -14.45 -9.07
N HIS A 194 4.98 -14.87 -7.86
CA HIS A 194 6.19 -15.65 -7.58
C HIS A 194 7.53 -14.99 -7.97
N THR A 195 7.53 -13.75 -8.47
CA THR A 195 8.75 -13.02 -8.82
C THR A 195 9.59 -12.70 -7.57
N LYS A 196 10.92 -12.79 -7.73
CA LYS A 196 11.91 -12.59 -6.66
C LYS A 196 12.84 -11.45 -7.03
N ILE A 197 12.90 -10.46 -6.15
CA ILE A 197 13.62 -9.21 -6.35
C ILE A 197 14.58 -9.05 -5.19
N ASP A 198 15.87 -9.01 -5.48
CA ASP A 198 16.94 -8.86 -4.49
C ASP A 198 17.01 -7.42 -3.95
N ASN A 199 17.99 -7.15 -3.10
CA ASN A 199 18.21 -5.88 -2.42
C ASN A 199 18.69 -4.79 -3.41
N LEU A 200 18.38 -3.52 -3.11
CA LEU A 200 18.85 -2.34 -3.87
C LEU A 200 18.48 -2.37 -5.36
N VAL A 201 17.32 -2.93 -5.73
CA VAL A 201 16.79 -2.89 -7.10
C VAL A 201 15.99 -1.60 -7.30
N GLN A 202 16.09 -0.99 -8.50
CA GLN A 202 15.22 0.12 -8.92
C GLN A 202 14.28 -0.34 -10.03
N ILE A 203 12.98 -0.09 -9.86
CA ILE A 203 11.94 -0.39 -10.84
C ILE A 203 11.22 0.90 -11.21
N GLY A 204 11.48 1.38 -12.42
CA GLY A 204 10.92 2.63 -12.93
C GLY A 204 9.40 2.61 -13.14
N HIS A 205 8.83 3.80 -13.33
CA HIS A 205 7.39 3.95 -13.57
C HIS A 205 6.93 3.17 -14.81
N ASN A 206 5.73 2.58 -14.72
CA ASN A 206 5.17 1.73 -15.77
C ASN A 206 6.05 0.52 -16.13
N VAL A 207 6.88 -0.07 -15.26
CA VAL A 207 7.50 -1.37 -15.62
C VAL A 207 6.45 -2.49 -15.63
N VAL A 208 6.57 -3.48 -16.52
CA VAL A 208 5.96 -4.81 -16.32
C VAL A 208 7.07 -5.81 -16.06
N ILE A 209 6.98 -6.55 -14.97
CA ILE A 209 7.72 -7.78 -14.75
C ILE A 209 6.71 -8.92 -14.70
N GLY A 210 6.97 -9.98 -15.46
CA GLY A 210 6.17 -11.18 -15.56
C GLY A 210 6.13 -12.01 -14.27
N LYS A 211 5.75 -13.27 -14.41
CA LYS A 211 5.66 -14.22 -13.29
C LYS A 211 6.96 -14.99 -13.13
N SER A 212 7.32 -15.31 -11.90
CA SER A 212 8.51 -16.11 -11.57
C SER A 212 9.83 -15.54 -12.10
N CYS A 213 9.91 -14.23 -12.32
CA CYS A 213 11.14 -13.55 -12.72
C CYS A 213 12.11 -13.49 -11.53
N MET A 214 13.42 -13.41 -11.81
CA MET A 214 14.45 -13.21 -10.78
C MET A 214 15.30 -11.99 -11.14
N LEU A 215 15.35 -11.01 -10.24
CA LEU A 215 16.16 -9.80 -10.38
C LEU A 215 17.22 -9.77 -9.28
N CYS A 216 18.50 -9.87 -9.67
CA CYS A 216 19.63 -9.79 -8.76
C CYS A 216 19.84 -8.34 -8.24
N GLY A 217 20.60 -8.21 -7.16
CA GLY A 217 20.80 -6.92 -6.51
C GLY A 217 21.45 -5.88 -7.41
N GLN A 218 21.14 -4.60 -7.17
CA GLN A 218 21.56 -3.45 -7.98
C GLN A 218 21.08 -3.46 -9.45
N VAL A 219 20.14 -4.32 -9.83
CA VAL A 219 19.45 -4.19 -11.13
C VAL A 219 18.62 -2.91 -11.13
N GLY A 220 18.78 -2.10 -12.18
CA GLY A 220 17.93 -0.95 -12.48
C GLY A 220 17.13 -1.20 -13.76
N ILE A 221 15.81 -1.10 -13.69
CA ILE A 221 14.90 -1.22 -14.84
C ILE A 221 14.30 0.16 -15.12
N ALA A 222 14.61 0.70 -16.30
CA ALA A 222 14.10 1.98 -16.76
C ALA A 222 12.57 1.96 -16.95
N GLY A 223 11.93 3.13 -16.91
CA GLY A 223 10.48 3.24 -17.04
C GLY A 223 9.93 2.65 -18.34
N SER A 224 8.69 2.15 -18.29
CA SER A 224 7.95 1.52 -19.39
C SER A 224 8.51 0.20 -19.96
N VAL A 225 9.67 -0.31 -19.50
CA VAL A 225 10.22 -1.62 -19.89
C VAL A 225 9.26 -2.77 -19.54
N MET A 226 9.29 -3.83 -20.34
CA MET A 226 8.62 -5.11 -20.08
C MET A 226 9.67 -6.22 -19.96
N CYS A 227 9.50 -7.12 -19.00
CA CYS A 227 10.33 -8.30 -18.78
C CYS A 227 9.39 -9.51 -18.63
N ASP A 228 9.43 -10.43 -19.59
CA ASP A 228 8.58 -11.62 -19.68
C ASP A 228 9.35 -12.91 -19.32
#